data_AF-A0A941QKA3-F1
#
_entry.id   AF-A0A941QKA3-F1
#
_cell.length_a   1.000
_cell.length_b   1.000
_cell.length_c   1.000
_cell.angle_alpha   90.00
_cell.angle_beta   90.00
_cell.angle_gamma   90.00
#
_symmetry.space_group_name_H-M   'P 1'
#
loop_
_entity.id
_entity.type
_entity.pdbx_description
1 polymer ?
#
loop_
_entity_poly.entity_id
_entity_poly.type
_entity_poly.pdbx_seq_one_letter_code
_entity_poly.pdbx_strand_id
1 'polypeptide(L)'
;MACKHTNFSASVKVVRLEDTGRFMAEVRIKCEVCGEPFQFLGLEAGLDMQGARVSIDGLEALMSIAPNSQVMSPLQRLGAAARGAQ
;
A
#
# COMPACT_ATOMS: atom_id res chain seq x y z
N MET A 1 15.33 21.86 15.43
CA MET A 1 14.41 21.85 16.59
C MET A 1 13.73 20.49 16.60
N ALA A 2 13.79 19.73 17.70
CA ALA A 2 13.25 18.37 17.73
C ALA A 2 11.72 18.41 17.54
N CYS A 3 11.26 17.96 16.37
CA CYS A 3 9.84 17.82 16.12
C CYS A 3 9.36 16.52 16.79
N LYS A 4 8.18 16.56 17.43
CA LYS A 4 7.56 15.36 18.04
C LYS A 4 6.68 14.58 17.06
N HIS A 5 6.49 15.10 15.85
CA HIS A 5 5.64 14.55 14.81
C HIS A 5 4.24 14.14 15.27
N THR A 6 3.45 15.09 15.77
CA THR A 6 2.09 14.81 16.26
C THR A 6 1.02 14.93 15.19
N ASN A 7 1.29 15.65 14.10
CA ASN A 7 0.36 15.89 12.99
C ASN A 7 0.95 15.39 11.68
N PHE A 8 0.11 14.78 10.86
CA PHE A 8 0.51 14.06 9.65
C PHE A 8 -0.37 14.43 8.47
N SER A 9 0.27 14.61 7.32
CA SER A 9 -0.40 14.76 6.03
C SER A 9 -0.09 13.51 5.20
N ALA A 10 -1.13 12.92 4.63
CA ALA A 10 -1.02 11.79 3.73
C ALA A 10 -1.51 12.18 2.34
N SER A 11 -0.75 11.81 1.32
CA SER A 11 -1.19 11.90 -0.08
C SER A 11 -1.32 10.49 -0.65
N VAL A 12 -2.48 10.20 -1.21
CA VAL A 12 -2.76 8.92 -1.89
C VAL A 12 -3.00 9.21 -3.37
N LYS A 13 -2.28 8.51 -4.24
CA LYS A 13 -2.53 8.50 -5.68
C LYS A 13 -2.96 7.10 -6.10
N VAL A 14 -3.95 7.03 -6.97
CA VAL A 14 -4.39 5.76 -7.56
C VAL A 14 -3.93 5.73 -9.01
N VAL A 15 -3.02 4.82 -9.30
CA VAL A 15 -2.50 4.58 -10.63
C VAL A 15 -3.24 3.42 -11.26
N ARG A 16 -3.59 3.58 -12.54
CA ARG A 16 -4.21 2.55 -13.37
C ARG A 16 -3.15 2.07 -14.36
N LEU A 17 -2.80 0.79 -14.31
CA LEU A 17 -1.94 0.19 -15.32
C LEU A 17 -2.83 -0.28 -16.46
N GLU A 18 -2.97 0.56 -17.49
CA GLU A 18 -3.87 0.33 -18.63
C GLU A 18 -3.59 -1.00 -19.34
N ASP A 19 -2.32 -1.38 -19.46
CA ASP A 19 -1.90 -2.61 -20.14
C ASP A 19 -2.32 -3.89 -19.43
N THR A 20 -2.51 -3.85 -18.10
CA THR A 20 -2.79 -5.05 -17.29
C THR A 20 -4.15 -5.01 -16.59
N GLY A 21 -4.87 -3.88 -16.68
CA GLY A 21 -6.12 -3.65 -15.96
C GLY A 21 -5.97 -3.62 -14.44
N ARG A 22 -4.74 -3.45 -13.93
CA ARG A 22 -4.43 -3.45 -12.50
C ARG A 22 -4.43 -2.04 -11.92
N PHE A 23 -4.64 -1.97 -10.62
CA PHE A 23 -4.68 -0.73 -9.86
C PHE A 23 -3.61 -0.75 -8.77
N MET A 24 -2.99 0.41 -8.54
CA MET A 24 -2.00 0.58 -7.50
C MET A 24 -2.29 1.85 -6.70
N ALA A 25 -2.18 1.76 -5.39
CA ALA A 25 -2.22 2.91 -4.51
C ALA A 25 -0.80 3.29 -4.11
N GLU A 26 -0.39 4.51 -4.45
CA GLU A 26 0.85 5.12 -4.00
C GLU A 26 0.56 6.03 -2.81
N VAL A 27 1.26 5.82 -1.69
CA VAL A 27 1.03 6.57 -0.47
C VAL A 27 2.31 7.22 0.01
N ARG A 28 2.24 8.52 0.29
CA ARG A 28 3.30 9.27 0.97
C ARG A 28 2.73 9.89 2.24
N ILE A 29 3.53 9.89 3.29
CA ILE A 29 3.18 10.48 4.59
C ILE A 29 4.30 11.44 4.97
N LYS A 30 3.94 12.63 5.46
CA LYS A 30 4.88 13.61 6.00
C LYS A 30 4.35 14.26 7.27
N CYS A 31 5.24 14.73 8.12
CA CYS A 31 4.86 15.57 9.24
C CYS A 31 4.36 16.93 8.74
N GLU A 32 3.19 17.37 9.19
CA GLU A 32 2.67 18.70 8.82
C GLU A 32 3.44 19.84 9.46
N VAL A 33 4.09 19.58 10.60
CA VAL A 33 4.77 20.61 11.39
C VAL A 33 6.18 20.87 10.87
N CYS A 34 7.01 19.84 10.68
CA CYS A 34 8.39 19.99 10.19
C CYS A 34 8.57 19.66 8.71
N GLY A 35 7.56 19.09 8.04
CA GLY A 35 7.64 18.69 6.64
C GLY A 35 8.39 17.38 6.39
N GLU A 36 8.95 16.74 7.42
CA GLU A 36 9.76 15.52 7.27
C GLU A 36 8.92 14.35 6.73
N PRO A 37 9.35 13.72 5.62
CA PRO A 37 8.66 12.56 5.07
C PRO A 37 8.95 11.31 5.92
N PHE A 38 7.96 10.43 6.01
CA PHE A 38 8.06 9.20 6.77
C PHE A 38 8.51 8.05 5.87
N GLN A 39 9.40 7.21 6.40
CA GLN A 39 9.77 5.96 5.77
C GLN A 39 8.79 4.84 6.11
N PHE A 40 8.52 3.97 5.15
CA PHE A 40 7.71 2.76 5.37
C PHE A 40 8.61 1.59 5.76
N LEU A 41 8.39 1.05 6.96
CA LEU A 41 9.17 -0.08 7.49
C LEU A 41 8.50 -1.41 7.18
N GLY A 42 9.30 -2.45 6.96
CA GLY A 42 8.82 -3.83 6.71
C GLY A 42 8.37 -4.10 5.27
N LEU A 43 8.47 -3.11 4.38
CA LEU A 43 8.24 -3.27 2.95
C LEU A 43 9.59 -3.41 2.24
N GLU A 44 9.68 -4.37 1.32
CA GLU A 44 10.82 -4.50 0.44
C GLU A 44 10.77 -3.44 -0.67
N ALA A 45 11.93 -2.94 -1.07
CA ALA A 45 12.03 -2.03 -2.20
C ALA A 45 11.63 -2.73 -3.51
N GLY A 46 10.97 -2.00 -4.40
CA GLY A 46 10.64 -2.46 -5.75
C GLY A 46 9.16 -2.38 -6.07
N LEU A 47 8.71 -3.22 -7.01
CA LEU A 47 7.34 -3.21 -7.52
C LEU A 47 6.78 -4.63 -7.50
N ASP A 48 5.60 -4.80 -6.91
CA ASP A 48 4.88 -6.07 -6.82
C ASP A 48 3.41 -5.84 -7.18
N MET A 49 2.93 -6.58 -8.18
CA MET A 49 1.56 -6.48 -8.73
C MET A 49 0.51 -7.25 -7.93
N GLN A 50 0.92 -7.94 -6.85
CA GLN A 50 0.04 -8.69 -5.95
C GLN A 50 0.27 -8.38 -4.47
N GLY A 51 1.32 -7.63 -4.15
CA GLY A 51 1.73 -7.30 -2.79
C GLY A 51 1.86 -5.80 -2.52
N ALA A 52 2.54 -5.50 -1.42
CA ALA A 52 2.95 -4.15 -1.04
C ALA A 52 4.48 -4.06 -1.08
N ARG A 53 4.99 -2.99 -1.68
CA ARG A 53 6.42 -2.66 -1.80
C ARG A 53 6.64 -1.19 -1.43
N VAL A 54 7.89 -0.77 -1.39
CA VAL A 54 8.26 0.64 -1.20
C VAL A 54 9.16 1.12 -2.32
N SER A 55 9.13 2.42 -2.59
CA SER A 55 10.09 3.10 -3.45
C SER A 55 11.53 2.92 -2.93
N ILE A 56 12.51 3.13 -3.82
CA ILE A 56 13.93 2.92 -3.49
C ILE A 56 14.45 3.88 -2.42
N ASP A 57 13.83 5.05 -2.28
CA ASP A 57 14.10 6.03 -1.22
C ASP A 57 13.35 5.75 0.09
N GLY A 58 12.45 4.76 0.09
CA GLY A 58 11.69 4.34 1.27
C GLY A 58 10.50 5.23 1.64
N LEU A 59 10.22 6.28 0.86
CA LEU A 59 9.27 7.34 1.22
C LEU A 59 7.88 7.22 0.57
N GLU A 60 7.70 6.24 -0.32
CA GLU A 60 6.43 5.97 -1.00
C GLU A 60 6.09 4.48 -0.94
N ALA A 61 4.97 4.16 -0.29
CA ALA A 61 4.43 2.81 -0.29
C ALA A 61 3.64 2.57 -1.58
N LEU A 62 3.91 1.43 -2.21
CA LEU A 62 3.30 0.96 -3.44
C LEU A 62 2.44 -0.27 -3.11
N MET A 63 1.12 -0.11 -3.08
CA MET A 63 0.19 -1.16 -2.67
C MET A 63 -0.69 -1.60 -3.83
N SER A 64 -0.64 -2.89 -4.16
CA SER A 64 -1.58 -3.48 -5.11
C SER A 64 -2.99 -3.45 -4.56
N ILE A 65 -3.93 -2.91 -5.35
CA ILE A 65 -5.34 -2.84 -4.99
C ILE A 65 -6.22 -3.38 -6.12
N ALA A 66 -7.41 -3.85 -5.77
CA ALA A 66 -8.39 -4.33 -6.73
C ALA A 66 -9.81 -4.00 -6.24
N PRO A 67 -10.77 -3.80 -7.16
CA PRO A 67 -12.18 -3.66 -6.79
C PRO A 67 -12.68 -4.88 -6.02
N ASN A 68 -13.47 -4.66 -4.97
CA ASN A 68 -13.97 -5.72 -4.09
C ASN A 68 -14.82 -6.79 -4.82
N SER A 69 -15.43 -6.44 -5.96
CA SER A 69 -16.18 -7.38 -6.80
C SER A 69 -15.31 -8.31 -7.65
N GLN A 70 -14.00 -8.04 -7.78
CA GLN A 70 -13.09 -8.74 -8.68
C GLN A 70 -12.15 -9.72 -7.96
N VAL A 71 -11.99 -9.58 -6.64
CA VAL A 71 -11.10 -10.41 -5.84
C VAL A 71 -11.78 -10.88 -4.55
N MET A 72 -11.48 -12.12 -4.14
CA MET A 72 -11.96 -12.61 -2.85
C MET A 72 -11.28 -11.89 -1.68
N SER A 73 -12.08 -11.46 -0.72
CA SER A 73 -11.56 -10.93 0.53
C SER A 73 -10.73 -12.00 1.28
N PRO A 74 -9.81 -11.60 2.16
CA PRO A 74 -9.06 -12.56 2.99
C PRO A 74 -9.97 -13.54 3.75
N LEU A 75 -11.10 -13.06 4.28
CA LEU A 75 -12.09 -13.90 4.98
C LEU A 75 -12.74 -14.93 4.05
N GLN A 76 -13.10 -14.53 2.83
CA GLN A 76 -13.66 -15.44 1.83
C GLN A 76 -12.66 -16.52 1.44
N ARG A 77 -11.37 -16.15 1.27
CA ARG A 77 -10.29 -17.10 0.96
C ARG A 77 -10.11 -18.14 2.07
N LEU A 78 -10.07 -17.72 3.33
CA LEU A 78 -9.99 -18.62 4.48
C LEU A 78 -11.19 -19.59 4.51
N GLY A 79 -12.40 -19.06 4.32
CA GLY A 79 -13.62 -19.88 4.30
C GLY A 79 -13.73 -20.84 3.12
N ALA A 80 -13.09 -20.54 1.99
CA ALA A 80 -12.99 -21.45 0.84
C ALA A 80 -11.94 -22.54 1.07
N ALA A 81 -10.76 -22.18 1.59
CA ALA A 81 -9.69 -23.13 1.90
C ALA A 81 -10.14 -24.19 2.92
N ALA A 82 -10.89 -23.79 3.95
CA ALA A 82 -11.43 -24.71 4.95
C ALA A 82 -12.45 -25.73 4.37
N ARG A 83 -13.12 -25.41 3.25
CA ARG A 83 -14.10 -26.29 2.59
C ARG A 83 -13.49 -27.23 1.57
N GLY A 84 -12.33 -26.89 1.00
CA GLY A 84 -11.61 -27.74 0.04
C GLY A 84 -10.72 -28.81 0.67
N ALA A 85 -10.60 -28.83 2.00
CA ALA A 85 -9.82 -29.81 2.76
C ALA A 85 -10.68 -30.94 3.36
N GLN A 86 -11.96 -31.02 2.97
CA GLN A 86 -12.94 -32.06 3.33
C GLN A 86 -13.23 -32.93 2.11
#